data_AF-A0A3D5Z3R1-F1
#
_entry.id   AF-A0A3D5Z3R1-F1
#
_cell.length_a   1.000
_cell.length_b   1.000
_cell.length_c   1.000
_cell.angle_alpha   90.00
_cell.angle_beta   90.00
_cell.angle_gamma   90.00
#
_symmetry.space_group_name_H-M   'P 1'
#
loop_
_entity.id
_entity.type
_entity.pdbx_description
1 polymer ?
#
loop_
_entity_poly.entity_id
_entity_poly.type
_entity_poly.pdbx_seq_one_letter_code
_entity_poly.pdbx_strand_id
1 'polypeptide(L)'
;MSQPEFDALSADQQAIVKDHVGKVWNMEKLEEMMQLPIQKAKELGLPLYCGEYGVIAGAPEEDRIRWYNDMISIFNKNGIASANWNYKSGSFGMELGDGTKNEAMIDAITNK
;
A
#
# COMPACT_ATOMS: atom_id res chain seq x y z
N MET A 1 8.36 -11.39 -5.23
CA MET A 1 9.68 -11.36 -5.89
C MET A 1 10.05 -12.74 -6.36
N SER A 2 10.46 -12.84 -7.62
CA SER A 2 10.92 -14.05 -8.28
C SER A 2 12.37 -14.38 -7.90
N GLN A 3 12.78 -15.64 -8.14
CA GLN A 3 14.17 -16.06 -7.90
C GLN A 3 15.18 -15.25 -8.74
N PRO A 4 14.96 -14.96 -10.04
CA PRO A 4 15.88 -14.15 -10.82
C PRO A 4 16.04 -12.72 -10.31
N GLU A 5 14.96 -12.09 -9.84
CA GLU A 5 15.04 -10.75 -9.22
C GLU A 5 15.86 -10.78 -7.93
N PHE A 6 15.73 -11.84 -7.12
CA PHE A 6 16.51 -12.02 -5.89
C PHE A 6 18.00 -12.22 -6.18
N ASP A 7 18.32 -13.06 -7.16
CA ASP A 7 19.70 -13.39 -7.53
C ASP A 7 20.45 -12.16 -8.09
N ALA A 8 19.73 -11.16 -8.62
CA ALA A 8 20.30 -9.91 -9.13
C ALA A 8 20.65 -8.87 -8.03
N LEU A 9 20.25 -9.10 -6.78
CA LEU A 9 20.48 -8.18 -5.67
C LEU A 9 21.88 -8.33 -5.05
N SER A 10 22.35 -7.28 -4.35
CA SER A 10 23.57 -7.39 -3.53
C SER A 10 23.37 -8.34 -2.35
N ALA A 11 24.47 -8.86 -1.77
CA ALA A 11 24.40 -9.75 -0.61
C ALA A 11 23.64 -9.12 0.59
N ASP A 12 23.83 -7.82 0.80
CA ASP A 12 23.13 -7.08 1.86
C ASP A 12 21.62 -6.99 1.60
N GLN A 13 21.22 -6.75 0.35
CA GLN A 13 19.82 -6.73 -0.05
C GLN A 13 19.20 -8.13 0.07
N GLN A 14 19.90 -9.17 -0.39
CA GLN A 14 19.45 -10.57 -0.27
C GLN A 14 19.18 -10.96 1.19
N ALA A 15 20.05 -10.54 2.13
CA ALA A 15 19.86 -10.82 3.55
C ALA A 15 18.55 -10.25 4.12
N ILE A 16 18.11 -9.09 3.61
CA ILE A 16 16.87 -8.41 4.02
C ILE A 16 15.64 -9.11 3.41
N VAL A 17 15.72 -9.50 2.14
CA VAL A 17 14.53 -9.86 1.36
C VAL A 17 14.33 -11.36 1.12
N LYS A 18 15.28 -12.21 1.55
CA LYS A 18 15.23 -13.67 1.36
C LYS A 18 13.90 -14.31 1.76
N ASP A 19 13.29 -13.81 2.84
CA ASP A 19 12.03 -14.36 3.36
C ASP A 19 10.81 -13.91 2.53
N HIS A 20 11.01 -13.09 1.50
CA HIS A 20 9.97 -12.61 0.59
C HIS A 20 10.04 -13.24 -0.80
N VAL A 21 11.03 -14.09 -1.08
CA VAL A 21 11.17 -14.81 -2.34
C VAL A 21 10.04 -15.83 -2.47
N GLY A 22 9.40 -15.87 -3.64
CA GLY A 22 8.26 -16.77 -3.91
C GLY A 22 6.96 -16.41 -3.19
N LYS A 23 6.95 -15.38 -2.32
CA LYS A 23 5.71 -14.88 -1.72
C LYS A 23 4.88 -14.10 -2.75
N VAL A 24 3.58 -14.35 -2.73
CA VAL A 24 2.58 -13.63 -3.51
C VAL A 24 2.02 -12.48 -2.68
N TRP A 25 2.03 -11.28 -3.25
CA TRP A 25 1.50 -10.06 -2.66
C TRP A 25 0.35 -9.54 -3.53
N ASN A 26 -0.87 -9.88 -3.13
CA ASN A 26 -2.11 -9.53 -3.79
C ASN A 26 -3.12 -8.94 -2.79
N MET A 27 -4.25 -8.47 -3.31
CA MET A 27 -5.35 -7.92 -2.51
C MET A 27 -5.81 -8.88 -1.41
N GLU A 28 -5.93 -10.19 -1.70
CA GLU A 28 -6.34 -11.18 -0.69
C GLU A 28 -5.36 -11.22 0.48
N LYS A 29 -4.05 -11.16 0.21
CA LYS A 29 -3.04 -11.14 1.26
C LYS A 29 -3.08 -9.87 2.09
N LEU A 30 -3.31 -8.71 1.44
CA LEU A 30 -3.49 -7.44 2.14
C LEU A 30 -4.72 -7.48 3.06
N GLU A 31 -5.85 -7.99 2.57
CA GLU A 31 -7.07 -8.11 3.36
C GLU A 31 -6.91 -9.11 4.52
N GLU A 32 -6.18 -10.22 4.32
CA GLU A 32 -5.80 -11.16 5.37
C GLU A 32 -5.04 -10.46 6.50
N MET A 33 -4.05 -9.63 6.15
CA MET A 33 -3.23 -8.88 7.13
C MET A 33 -4.06 -7.87 7.93
N MET A 34 -5.16 -7.37 7.37
CA MET A 34 -6.06 -6.41 8.03
C MET A 34 -7.19 -7.08 8.82
N GLN A 35 -7.28 -8.41 8.86
CA GLN A 35 -8.41 -9.10 9.49
C GLN A 35 -8.59 -8.81 10.98
N LEU A 36 -7.49 -8.70 11.74
CA LEU A 36 -7.56 -8.47 13.18
C LEU A 36 -8.34 -7.18 13.53
N PRO A 37 -7.98 -5.98 13.03
CA PRO A 37 -8.75 -4.77 13.32
C PRO A 37 -10.15 -4.80 12.70
N ILE A 38 -10.33 -5.39 11.51
CA ILE A 38 -11.64 -5.50 10.84
C ILE A 38 -12.62 -6.30 11.70
N GLN A 39 -12.19 -7.48 12.18
CA GLN A 39 -13.02 -8.34 13.02
C GLN A 39 -13.32 -7.66 14.36
N LYS A 40 -12.32 -7.02 14.97
CA LYS A 40 -12.52 -6.30 16.24
C LYS A 40 -13.55 -5.18 16.12
N ALA A 41 -13.51 -4.38 15.05
CA ALA A 41 -14.49 -3.33 14.80
C ALA A 41 -15.91 -3.90 14.63
N LYS A 42 -16.05 -5.00 13.87
CA LYS A 42 -17.32 -5.70 13.68
C LYS A 42 -17.89 -6.25 14.99
N GLU A 43 -17.06 -6.91 15.80
CA GLU A 43 -17.46 -7.43 17.13
C GLU A 43 -17.99 -6.34 18.05
N LEU A 44 -17.34 -5.16 18.04
CA LEU A 44 -17.69 -4.04 18.90
C LEU A 44 -18.84 -3.18 18.33
N GLY A 45 -19.23 -3.39 17.07
CA GLY A 45 -20.18 -2.52 16.37
C GLY A 45 -19.68 -1.08 16.21
N LEU A 46 -18.36 -0.87 16.12
CA LEU A 46 -17.72 0.45 16.04
C LEU A 46 -17.13 0.69 14.65
N PRO A 47 -17.05 1.97 14.21
CA PRO A 47 -16.36 2.30 12.97
C PRO A 47 -14.85 2.06 13.09
N LEU A 48 -14.22 1.68 11.98
CA LEU A 48 -12.77 1.56 11.86
C LEU A 48 -12.23 2.66 10.96
N TYR A 49 -11.11 3.25 11.37
CA TYR A 49 -10.42 4.30 10.63
C TYR A 49 -8.95 3.93 10.44
N CYS A 50 -8.46 4.00 9.21
CA CYS A 50 -7.04 3.84 8.87
C CYS A 50 -6.39 5.22 8.72
N GLY A 51 -5.67 5.66 9.75
CA GLY A 51 -5.09 7.01 9.79
C GLY A 51 -3.91 7.24 8.85
N GLU A 52 -3.19 6.17 8.48
CA GLU A 52 -2.03 6.25 7.60
C GLU A 52 -1.91 5.00 6.75
N TYR A 53 -1.73 5.19 5.45
CA TYR A 53 -1.37 4.16 4.48
C TYR A 53 -0.67 4.84 3.30
N GLY A 54 0.30 4.17 2.67
CA GLY A 54 0.93 4.69 1.48
C GLY A 54 2.13 3.87 1.01
N VAL A 55 2.66 4.26 -0.15
CA VAL A 55 3.79 3.59 -0.82
C VAL A 55 4.93 4.60 -1.02
N ILE A 56 6.16 4.14 -0.78
CA ILE A 56 7.35 4.98 -0.94
C ILE A 56 7.60 5.36 -2.42
N ALA A 57 8.09 6.57 -2.67
CA ALA A 57 8.28 7.15 -4.00
C ALA A 57 9.25 6.35 -4.91
N GLY A 58 10.11 5.50 -4.34
CA GLY A 58 11.02 4.64 -5.10
C GLY A 58 10.42 3.33 -5.59
N ALA A 59 9.17 3.01 -5.25
CA ALA A 59 8.50 1.82 -5.78
C ALA A 59 8.12 2.01 -7.26
N PRO A 60 8.09 0.93 -8.07
CA PRO A 60 7.57 0.99 -9.43
C PRO A 60 6.16 1.59 -9.47
N GLU A 61 5.92 2.50 -10.42
CA GLU A 61 4.68 3.27 -10.47
C GLU A 61 3.44 2.38 -10.66
N GLU A 62 3.52 1.38 -11.55
CA GLU A 62 2.43 0.44 -11.79
C GLU A 62 2.06 -0.35 -10.53
N ASP A 63 3.06 -0.80 -9.76
CA ASP A 63 2.85 -1.52 -8.51
C ASP A 63 2.26 -0.61 -7.43
N ARG A 64 2.72 0.64 -7.36
CA ARG A 64 2.16 1.66 -6.46
C ARG A 64 0.67 1.89 -6.75
N ILE A 65 0.30 2.11 -8.02
CA ILE A 65 -1.11 2.34 -8.41
C ILE A 65 -1.96 1.10 -8.11
N ARG A 66 -1.48 -0.10 -8.46
CA ARG A 66 -2.15 -1.35 -8.12
C ARG A 66 -2.38 -1.50 -6.62
N TRP A 67 -1.36 -1.23 -5.81
CA TRP A 67 -1.48 -1.31 -4.35
C TRP A 67 -2.51 -0.33 -3.80
N TYR A 68 -2.57 0.91 -4.30
CA TYR A 68 -3.62 1.86 -3.91
C TYR A 68 -5.02 1.36 -4.26
N ASN A 69 -5.21 0.84 -5.47
CA ASN A 69 -6.50 0.30 -5.89
C ASN A 69 -6.94 -0.87 -5.00
N ASP A 70 -6.02 -1.79 -4.66
CA ASP A 70 -6.31 -2.91 -3.77
C ASP A 70 -6.69 -2.41 -2.37
N MET A 71 -5.94 -1.48 -1.80
CA MET A 71 -6.20 -0.91 -0.47
C MET A 71 -7.55 -0.18 -0.40
N ILE A 72 -7.83 0.71 -1.37
CA ILE A 72 -9.10 1.42 -1.46
C ILE A 72 -10.27 0.45 -1.63
N SER A 73 -10.10 -0.61 -2.43
CA SER A 73 -11.12 -1.66 -2.59
C SER A 73 -11.41 -2.39 -1.27
N ILE A 74 -10.37 -2.73 -0.50
CA ILE A 74 -10.53 -3.38 0.81
C ILE A 74 -11.22 -2.45 1.81
N PHE A 75 -10.83 -1.18 1.84
CA PHE A 75 -11.43 -0.17 2.71
C PHE A 75 -12.90 0.04 2.38
N ASN A 76 -13.25 0.23 1.11
CA ASN A 76 -14.63 0.40 0.68
C ASN A 76 -15.49 -0.83 0.99
N LYS A 77 -14.97 -2.03 0.70
CA LYS A 77 -15.64 -3.31 1.00
C LYS A 77 -15.97 -3.46 2.49
N ASN A 78 -15.11 -2.96 3.38
CA ASN A 78 -15.27 -3.11 4.83
C ASN A 78 -15.79 -1.85 5.53
N GLY A 79 -16.16 -0.78 4.79
CA GLY A 79 -16.65 0.46 5.37
C GLY A 79 -15.61 1.22 6.21
N ILE A 80 -14.33 1.14 5.83
CA ILE A 80 -13.20 1.75 6.56
C ILE A 80 -12.93 3.13 5.97
N ALA A 81 -13.05 4.17 6.80
CA ALA A 81 -12.58 5.50 6.41
C ALA A 81 -11.04 5.53 6.50
N SER A 82 -10.38 6.34 5.66
CA SER A 82 -8.92 6.36 5.62
C SER A 82 -8.34 7.74 5.26
N ALA A 83 -7.06 7.95 5.61
CA ALA A 83 -6.27 9.10 5.16
C ALA A 83 -4.92 8.65 4.59
N ASN A 84 -4.67 9.03 3.34
CA ASN A 84 -3.42 8.72 2.65
C ASN A 84 -2.26 9.47 3.28
N TRP A 85 -1.17 8.74 3.54
CA TRP A 85 0.12 9.33 3.85
C TRP A 85 0.95 9.44 2.56
N ASN A 86 1.27 10.63 2.04
CA ASN A 86 1.00 11.98 2.57
C ASN A 86 0.67 12.94 1.41
N TYR A 87 0.18 14.14 1.72
CA TYR A 87 -0.13 15.16 0.72
C TYR A 87 1.13 15.68 0.01
N LYS A 88 2.10 16.23 0.76
CA LYS A 88 3.36 16.78 0.22
C LYS A 88 4.55 16.15 0.92
N SER A 89 5.35 15.37 0.20
CA SER A 89 6.54 14.70 0.76
C SER A 89 7.45 14.16 -0.34
N GLY A 90 8.76 14.21 -0.12
CA GLY A 90 9.74 13.59 -1.02
C GLY A 90 9.76 12.06 -0.98
N SER A 91 9.06 11.43 -0.02
CA SER A 91 9.08 9.97 0.16
C SER A 91 7.73 9.31 -0.02
N PHE A 92 6.62 9.98 0.33
CA PHE A 92 5.25 9.39 0.26
C PHE A 92 4.22 10.38 -0.32
N GLY A 93 4.66 11.50 -0.86
CA GLY A 93 3.79 12.58 -1.30
C GLY A 93 2.98 12.23 -2.55
N MET A 94 1.70 12.62 -2.57
CA MET A 94 0.95 12.81 -3.81
C MET A 94 1.52 13.98 -4.62
N GLU A 95 2.04 14.97 -3.92
CA GLU A 95 2.86 16.03 -4.48
C GLU A 95 4.31 15.81 -4.03
N LEU A 96 5.20 15.69 -5.00
CA LEU A 96 6.64 15.62 -4.78
C LEU A 96 7.12 16.97 -4.23
N GLY A 97 8.28 16.97 -3.55
CA GLY A 97 8.81 18.15 -2.88
C GLY A 97 9.11 19.35 -3.79
N ASP A 98 9.09 19.18 -5.11
CA ASP A 98 9.26 20.20 -6.15
C ASP A 98 7.92 20.76 -6.68
N GLY A 99 6.79 20.30 -6.15
CA GLY A 99 5.45 20.70 -6.58
C GLY A 99 4.84 19.85 -7.70
N THR A 100 5.54 18.83 -8.19
CA THR A 100 4.98 17.89 -9.18
C THR A 100 3.91 17.00 -8.54
N LYS A 101 2.73 16.94 -9.16
CA LYS A 101 1.61 16.11 -8.71
C LYS A 101 1.59 14.75 -9.39
N ASN A 102 1.24 13.73 -8.64
CA ASN A 102 0.94 12.40 -9.14
C ASN A 102 -0.57 12.26 -9.37
N GLU A 103 -1.03 12.68 -10.55
CA GLU A 103 -2.46 12.68 -10.89
C GLU A 103 -3.07 11.27 -10.85
N ALA A 104 -2.35 10.24 -11.32
CA ALA A 104 -2.85 8.86 -11.29
C ALA A 104 -3.12 8.35 -9.86
N MET A 105 -2.26 8.72 -8.91
CA MET A 105 -2.47 8.40 -7.50
C MET A 105 -3.60 9.21 -6.88
N ILE A 106 -3.72 10.49 -7.25
CA ILE A 106 -4.84 11.35 -6.82
C ILE A 106 -6.17 10.77 -7.30
N ASP A 107 -6.26 10.33 -8.55
CA ASP A 107 -7.46 9.70 -9.11
C ASP A 107 -7.81 8.40 -8.39
N ALA A 108 -6.82 7.53 -8.17
CA ALA A 108 -7.00 6.25 -7.47
C ALA A 108 -7.53 6.42 -6.03
N ILE A 109 -7.06 7.45 -5.31
CA ILE A 109 -7.47 7.71 -3.91
C ILE A 109 -8.81 8.43 -3.85
N THR A 110 -9.09 9.32 -4.80
CA THR A 110 -10.29 10.16 -4.77
C THR A 110 -11.49 9.54 -5.47
N ASN A 111 -11.32 8.42 -6.18
CA ASN A 111 -12.39 7.74 -6.96
C ASN A 111 -13.14 8.74 -7.86
N LYS A 112 -12.41 9.62 -8.54
CA LYS A 112 -12.94 10.59 -9.51
C LYS A 112 -12.70 10.15 -10.94
#